data_AF-A0A542I1L9-F1
#
_entry.id   AF-A0A542I1L9-F1
#
_cell.length_a   1.000
_cell.length_b   1.000
_cell.length_c   1.000
_cell.angle_alpha   90.00
_cell.angle_beta   90.00
_cell.angle_gamma   90.00
#
_symmetry.space_group_name_H-M   'P 1'
#
loop_
_entity.id
_entity.type
_entity.pdbx_description
1 polymer ?
#
loop_
_entity_poly.entity_id
_entity_poly.type
_entity_poly.pdbx_seq_one_letter_code
_entity_poly.pdbx_strand_id
1 'polypeptide(L)'
;MLAALLCITATGCSVTTKDPGYVPPAPLKPMEQLEKAPLAEAKAFSSGTDVLSFITADGTVACSLTSARGEHLNLPYEQNRYTDSANNKLPIVPVAHCELATYPAPQPGDIKDDCAGTHLGYLGGVALLVPESAGYGECRSGVTSMEATYGPKGTKAGPLTQLPVLPDGQTLERNGLRCSAYNGGVACGNVSAGVGFFVSPERYELIAGPPANSPKAQPEAPKTP
;
A
#
# COMPACT_ATOMS: atom_id res chain seq x y z
N MET A 1 59.76 31.43 -32.31
CA MET A 1 59.51 30.62 -31.10
C MET A 1 58.99 31.59 -30.05
N LEU A 2 57.86 31.46 -29.35
CA LEU A 2 56.96 30.32 -29.11
C LEU A 2 55.57 30.84 -28.63
N ALA A 3 54.51 30.13 -29.05
CA ALA A 3 53.13 30.00 -28.54
C ALA A 3 52.83 30.56 -27.11
N ALA A 4 51.75 31.31 -26.84
CA ALA A 4 50.29 31.10 -27.02
C ALA A 4 49.57 30.51 -25.77
N LEU A 5 48.29 30.91 -25.65
CA LEU A 5 47.17 30.38 -24.84
C LEU A 5 46.93 30.96 -23.42
N LEU A 6 46.04 31.96 -23.37
CA LEU A 6 45.17 32.23 -22.22
C LEU A 6 44.04 31.17 -22.19
N CYS A 7 43.99 30.35 -21.14
CA CYS A 7 42.87 29.44 -20.86
C CYS A 7 41.85 30.15 -19.95
N ILE A 8 40.78 30.68 -20.54
CA ILE A 8 39.57 31.10 -19.81
C ILE A 8 38.69 29.85 -19.68
N THR A 9 38.74 29.19 -18.52
CA THR A 9 37.83 28.08 -18.19
C THR A 9 36.47 28.67 -17.80
N ALA A 10 35.55 28.74 -18.74
CA ALA A 10 34.15 29.03 -18.47
C ALA A 10 33.52 27.82 -17.75
N THR A 11 33.39 27.90 -16.43
CA THR A 11 32.55 26.97 -15.66
C THR A 11 31.09 27.28 -15.99
N GLY A 12 30.52 26.56 -16.96
CA GLY A 12 29.11 26.63 -17.28
C GLY A 12 28.30 26.02 -16.14
N CYS A 13 27.77 26.85 -15.23
CA CYS A 13 26.72 26.46 -14.31
C CYS A 13 25.45 26.21 -15.12
N SER A 14 25.11 24.95 -15.40
CA SER A 14 23.80 24.60 -15.94
C SER A 14 22.74 24.82 -14.86
N VAL A 15 22.04 25.95 -14.93
CA VAL A 15 20.84 26.17 -14.11
C VAL A 15 19.73 25.36 -14.76
N THR A 16 19.31 24.27 -14.12
CA THR A 16 18.10 23.55 -14.52
C THR A 16 16.90 24.42 -14.15
N THR A 17 16.48 25.29 -15.06
CA THR A 17 15.23 26.05 -14.89
C THR A 17 14.06 25.10 -15.12
N LYS A 18 13.13 25.02 -14.16
CA LYS A 18 11.83 24.37 -14.36
C LYS A 18 11.18 24.97 -15.60
N ASP A 19 10.94 24.15 -16.61
CA ASP A 19 10.23 24.56 -17.82
C ASP A 19 8.83 25.05 -17.42
N PRO A 20 8.49 26.33 -17.65
CA PRO A 20 7.19 26.90 -17.29
C PRO A 20 6.01 26.24 -18.01
N GLY A 21 6.26 25.57 -19.13
CA GLY A 21 5.27 24.83 -19.91
C GLY A 21 5.20 23.34 -19.57
N TYR A 22 6.08 22.83 -18.70
CA TYR A 22 6.08 21.41 -18.34
C TYR A 22 4.92 21.10 -17.40
N VAL A 23 3.91 20.44 -17.96
CA VAL A 23 2.87 19.77 -17.18
C VAL A 23 3.32 18.32 -17.00
N PRO A 24 3.58 17.88 -15.75
CA PRO A 24 3.89 16.48 -15.49
C PRO A 24 2.75 15.60 -16.02
N PRO A 25 3.06 14.45 -16.64
CA PRO A 25 2.01 13.50 -17.02
C PRO A 25 1.19 13.13 -15.79
N ALA A 26 -0.10 12.87 -16.00
CA ALA A 26 -0.97 12.42 -14.93
C ALA A 26 -0.37 11.15 -14.29
N PRO A 27 -0.47 11.00 -12.95
CA PRO A 27 0.01 9.80 -12.30
C PRO A 27 -0.64 8.54 -12.88
N LEU A 28 0.12 7.45 -12.92
CA LEU A 28 -0.40 6.16 -13.37
C LEU A 28 -1.55 5.70 -12.46
N LYS A 29 -2.45 4.90 -13.02
CA LYS A 29 -3.48 4.23 -12.23
C LYS A 29 -2.83 3.26 -11.24
N PRO A 30 -3.43 3.00 -10.07
CA PRO A 30 -2.78 2.18 -9.03
C PRO A 30 -2.32 0.80 -9.52
N MET A 31 -3.16 0.07 -10.28
CA MET A 31 -2.77 -1.27 -10.79
C MET A 31 -1.60 -1.22 -11.79
N GLU A 32 -1.64 -0.28 -12.73
CA GLU A 32 -0.57 -0.11 -13.73
C GLU A 32 0.74 0.31 -13.05
N GLN A 33 0.64 1.10 -11.99
CA GLN A 33 1.79 1.47 -11.19
C GLN A 33 2.38 0.28 -10.44
N LEU A 34 1.55 -0.56 -9.80
CA LEU A 34 1.99 -1.77 -9.11
C LEU A 34 2.69 -2.77 -10.04
N GLU A 35 2.28 -2.82 -11.31
CA GLU A 35 2.93 -3.64 -12.33
C GLU A 35 4.34 -3.15 -12.68
N LYS A 36 4.52 -1.82 -12.77
CA LYS A 36 5.73 -1.18 -13.31
C LYS A 36 6.74 -0.75 -12.25
N ALA A 37 6.30 -0.54 -11.01
CA ALA A 37 7.13 0.04 -9.98
C ALA A 37 8.25 -0.92 -9.55
N PRO A 38 9.46 -0.39 -9.28
CA PRO A 38 10.60 -1.20 -8.88
C PRO A 38 10.33 -1.91 -7.54
N LEU A 39 10.78 -3.15 -7.46
CA LEU A 39 10.72 -3.94 -6.22
C LEU A 39 11.86 -3.54 -5.28
N ALA A 40 11.51 -3.24 -4.03
CA ALA A 40 12.45 -3.07 -2.94
C ALA A 40 12.95 -4.43 -2.42
N GLU A 41 14.08 -4.43 -1.72
CA GLU A 41 14.63 -5.64 -1.10
C GLU A 41 13.78 -6.05 0.11
N ALA A 42 12.98 -7.11 -0.04
CA ALA A 42 12.04 -7.58 0.98
C ALA A 42 12.68 -7.81 2.37
N LYS A 43 13.95 -8.23 2.42
CA LYS A 43 14.67 -8.49 3.66
C LYS A 43 14.74 -7.27 4.59
N ALA A 44 14.83 -6.06 4.04
CA ALA A 44 14.86 -4.83 4.81
C ALA A 44 13.52 -4.49 5.49
N PHE A 45 12.44 -5.15 5.08
CA PHE A 45 11.07 -4.92 5.54
C PHE A 45 10.49 -6.10 6.34
N SER A 46 11.29 -7.14 6.56
CA SER A 46 10.85 -8.37 7.21
C SER A 46 10.90 -8.22 8.74
N SER A 47 9.79 -8.51 9.42
CA SER A 47 9.69 -8.52 10.89
C SER A 47 9.59 -9.94 11.48
N GLY A 48 9.71 -10.96 10.64
CA GLY A 48 9.69 -12.39 10.96
C GLY A 48 9.84 -13.22 9.68
N THR A 49 9.58 -14.53 9.72
CA THR A 49 9.59 -15.36 8.51
C THR A 49 8.49 -14.99 7.52
N ASP A 50 7.36 -14.47 8.02
CA ASP A 50 6.13 -14.43 7.24
C ASP A 50 5.38 -13.10 7.24
N VAL A 51 6.09 -11.98 7.42
CA VAL A 51 5.50 -10.64 7.40
C VAL A 51 6.48 -9.65 6.80
N LEU A 52 6.02 -8.88 5.80
CA LEU A 52 6.70 -7.67 5.36
C LEU A 52 5.88 -6.47 5.83
N SER A 53 6.50 -5.51 6.51
CA SER A 53 5.81 -4.31 7.00
C SER A 53 6.62 -3.06 6.70
N PHE A 54 5.92 -1.97 6.43
CA PHE A 54 6.52 -0.68 6.19
C PHE A 54 5.62 0.47 6.63
N ILE A 55 6.19 1.66 6.71
CA ILE A 55 5.48 2.92 6.86
C ILE A 55 5.90 3.87 5.73
N THR A 56 5.00 4.74 5.29
CA THR A 56 5.33 5.81 4.33
C THR A 56 6.27 6.84 4.97
N ALA A 57 7.04 7.55 4.14
CA ALA A 57 8.06 8.51 4.63
C ALA A 57 7.48 9.67 5.45
N ASP A 58 6.23 10.04 5.19
CA ASP A 58 5.46 11.05 5.92
C ASP A 58 4.76 10.48 7.18
N GLY A 59 4.83 9.17 7.41
CA GLY A 59 4.25 8.50 8.58
C GLY A 59 2.72 8.42 8.57
N THR A 60 2.09 8.60 7.41
CA THR A 60 0.62 8.67 7.30
C THR A 60 -0.04 7.32 7.11
N VAL A 61 0.66 6.37 6.49
CA VAL A 61 0.15 5.01 6.21
C VAL A 61 1.19 3.97 6.60
N ALA A 62 0.77 2.95 7.36
CA ALA A 62 1.57 1.75 7.60
C ALA A 62 0.87 0.54 7.00
N CYS A 63 1.64 -0.33 6.35
CA CYS A 63 1.11 -1.50 5.67
C CYS A 63 1.90 -2.75 5.99
N SER A 64 1.21 -3.89 5.94
CA SER A 64 1.79 -5.22 6.11
C SER A 64 1.30 -6.18 5.04
N LEU A 65 2.23 -6.81 4.31
CA LEU A 65 1.96 -8.00 3.49
C LEU A 65 2.13 -9.25 4.36
N THR A 66 1.01 -9.80 4.79
CA THR A 66 0.93 -10.82 5.84
C THR A 66 -0.08 -11.91 5.49
N SER A 67 -0.60 -12.60 6.50
CA SER A 67 -1.69 -13.56 6.37
C SER A 67 -2.74 -13.38 7.45
N ALA A 68 -3.94 -13.85 7.14
CA ALA A 68 -5.10 -13.90 8.02
C ALA A 68 -5.48 -15.34 8.36
N ARG A 69 -6.08 -15.52 9.53
CA ARG A 69 -6.81 -16.73 9.95
C ARG A 69 -8.15 -16.31 10.51
N GLY A 70 -9.21 -16.47 9.71
CA GLY A 70 -10.49 -15.80 10.00
C GLY A 70 -10.30 -14.29 10.03
N GLU A 71 -10.73 -13.64 11.10
CA GLU A 71 -10.63 -12.19 11.31
C GLU A 71 -9.31 -11.75 11.97
N HIS A 72 -8.38 -12.68 12.21
CA HIS A 72 -7.12 -12.38 12.88
C HIS A 72 -5.98 -12.23 11.88
N LEU A 73 -5.31 -11.09 11.90
CA LEU A 73 -4.17 -10.75 11.04
C LEU A 73 -2.83 -11.00 11.75
N ASN A 74 -1.83 -11.53 11.07
CA ASN A 74 -0.49 -11.66 11.65
C ASN A 74 0.28 -10.33 11.54
N LEU A 75 0.06 -9.40 12.48
CA LEU A 75 0.69 -8.08 12.46
C LEU A 75 1.82 -7.99 13.51
N PRO A 76 2.94 -7.31 13.19
CA PRO A 76 4.07 -7.21 14.13
C PRO A 76 3.89 -6.12 15.17
N TYR A 77 2.92 -5.22 14.96
CA TYR A 77 2.66 -4.05 15.80
C TYR A 77 1.32 -4.12 16.55
N GLU A 78 0.53 -5.16 16.32
CA GLU A 78 -0.77 -5.35 16.98
C GLU A 78 -0.84 -6.73 17.62
N GLN A 79 -1.21 -6.77 18.90
CA GLN A 79 -1.42 -8.03 19.62
C GLN A 79 -2.83 -8.55 19.33
N ASN A 80 -2.93 -9.79 18.85
CA ASN A 80 -4.20 -10.45 18.67
C ASN A 80 -4.08 -11.98 18.86
N ARG A 81 -5.15 -12.70 18.52
CA ARG A 81 -5.27 -14.16 18.72
C ARG A 81 -4.85 -14.98 17.50
N TYR A 82 -4.05 -14.45 16.58
CA TYR A 82 -3.68 -15.15 15.34
C TYR A 82 -3.06 -16.55 15.58
N THR A 83 -2.24 -16.69 16.63
CA THR A 83 -1.50 -17.92 16.96
C THR A 83 -2.22 -18.84 17.95
N ASP A 84 -3.41 -18.45 18.43
CA ASP A 84 -4.16 -19.25 19.40
C ASP A 84 -4.57 -20.61 18.81
N SER A 85 -4.61 -21.63 19.67
CA SER A 85 -4.91 -23.02 19.26
C SER A 85 -6.23 -23.15 18.52
N ALA A 86 -7.24 -22.35 18.89
CA ALA A 86 -8.53 -22.32 18.22
C ALA A 86 -8.45 -21.80 16.77
N ASN A 87 -7.52 -20.88 16.48
CA ASN A 87 -7.35 -20.24 15.18
C ASN A 87 -6.35 -20.97 14.29
N ASN A 88 -5.41 -21.73 14.87
CA ASN A 88 -4.44 -22.54 14.14
C ASN A 88 -5.08 -23.59 13.20
N LYS A 89 -6.36 -23.93 13.41
CA LYS A 89 -7.13 -24.84 12.55
C LYS A 89 -7.74 -24.16 11.31
N LEU A 90 -7.76 -22.83 11.28
CA LEU A 90 -8.34 -22.06 10.19
C LEU A 90 -7.36 -21.98 9.00
N PRO A 91 -7.85 -21.86 7.76
CA PRO A 91 -7.00 -21.63 6.60
C PRO A 91 -6.19 -20.35 6.75
N ILE A 92 -4.95 -20.39 6.25
CA ILE A 92 -4.08 -19.21 6.14
C ILE A 92 -4.36 -18.55 4.80
N VAL A 93 -4.79 -17.30 4.82
CA VAL A 93 -5.08 -16.50 3.62
C VAL A 93 -4.04 -15.39 3.51
N PRO A 94 -3.31 -15.23 2.39
CA PRO A 94 -2.41 -14.09 2.23
C PRO A 94 -3.23 -12.80 2.09
N VAL A 95 -2.79 -11.76 2.78
CA VAL A 95 -3.47 -10.46 2.80
C VAL A 95 -2.48 -9.31 2.79
N ALA A 96 -2.92 -8.15 2.28
CA ALA A 96 -2.26 -6.88 2.54
C ALA A 96 -3.19 -6.01 3.39
N HIS A 97 -2.68 -5.51 4.50
CA HIS A 97 -3.43 -4.71 5.45
C HIS A 97 -2.72 -3.37 5.64
N CYS A 98 -3.45 -2.27 5.49
CA CYS A 98 -2.93 -0.92 5.66
C CYS A 98 -3.77 -0.15 6.68
N GLU A 99 -3.11 0.55 7.58
CA GLU A 99 -3.72 1.47 8.55
C GLU A 99 -3.29 2.91 8.24
N LEU A 100 -4.20 3.86 8.43
CA LEU A 100 -3.97 5.28 8.23
C LEU A 100 -4.09 6.06 9.55
N ALA A 101 -3.19 7.02 9.75
CA ALA A 101 -3.23 7.94 10.89
C ALA A 101 -4.40 8.93 10.82
N THR A 102 -4.75 9.33 9.59
CA THR A 102 -5.84 10.24 9.24
C THR A 102 -6.45 9.75 7.95
N TYR A 103 -7.77 9.83 7.80
CA TYR A 103 -8.44 9.13 6.71
C TYR A 103 -9.81 9.71 6.35
N PRO A 104 -10.26 9.54 5.10
CA PRO A 104 -11.62 9.86 4.70
C PRO A 104 -12.64 8.87 5.28
N ALA A 105 -13.88 9.32 5.46
CA ALA A 105 -14.98 8.44 5.82
C ALA A 105 -15.28 7.43 4.68
N PRO A 106 -15.69 6.19 5.01
CA PRO A 106 -16.18 5.25 4.00
C PRO A 106 -17.40 5.80 3.26
N GLN A 107 -17.53 5.44 1.98
CA GLN A 107 -18.67 5.77 1.14
C GLN A 107 -19.82 4.84 1.56
N PRO A 108 -21.08 5.29 1.52
CA PRO A 108 -22.21 4.48 1.95
C PRO A 108 -22.30 3.10 1.28
N GLY A 109 -21.86 2.97 0.02
CA GLY A 109 -21.86 1.69 -0.71
C GLY A 109 -20.76 0.71 -0.31
N ASP A 110 -19.72 1.18 0.39
CA ASP A 110 -18.58 0.36 0.83
C ASP A 110 -18.76 -0.17 2.26
N ILE A 111 -19.75 0.36 2.99
CA ILE A 111 -20.12 -0.08 4.35
C ILE A 111 -20.94 -1.37 4.25
N LYS A 112 -20.37 -2.49 4.70
CA LYS A 112 -20.99 -3.82 4.56
C LYS A 112 -21.88 -4.25 5.72
N ASP A 113 -21.78 -3.59 6.87
CA ASP A 113 -22.57 -3.87 8.08
C ASP A 113 -22.50 -2.65 9.03
N ASP A 114 -23.02 -2.74 10.25
CA ASP A 114 -22.88 -1.73 11.30
C ASP A 114 -22.18 -2.28 12.55
N CYS A 115 -21.20 -3.16 12.33
CA CYS A 115 -20.51 -3.90 13.38
C CYS A 115 -21.42 -4.86 14.14
N ALA A 116 -22.02 -5.83 13.45
CA ALA A 116 -22.87 -6.86 14.05
C ALA A 116 -24.06 -6.27 14.85
N GLY A 117 -24.69 -5.20 14.36
CA GLY A 117 -25.84 -4.55 15.00
C GLY A 117 -25.49 -3.57 16.12
N THR A 118 -24.20 -3.26 16.33
CA THR A 118 -23.79 -2.37 17.43
C THR A 118 -23.92 -0.89 17.10
N HIS A 119 -24.20 -0.54 15.84
CA HIS A 119 -24.27 0.84 15.34
C HIS A 119 -23.00 1.66 15.62
N LEU A 120 -21.87 1.01 15.91
CA LEU A 120 -20.56 1.66 16.07
C LEU A 120 -20.04 2.17 14.71
N GLY A 121 -20.53 1.57 13.62
CA GLY A 121 -20.22 1.92 12.24
C GLY A 121 -18.87 1.38 11.76
N TYR A 122 -18.68 1.36 10.44
CA TYR A 122 -17.36 1.12 9.85
C TYR A 122 -16.56 2.42 9.94
N LEU A 123 -15.51 2.39 10.74
CA LEU A 123 -14.54 3.49 10.78
C LEU A 123 -13.57 3.27 9.63
N GLY A 124 -13.30 4.34 8.87
CA GLY A 124 -12.27 4.33 7.83
C GLY A 124 -10.87 4.09 8.41
N GLY A 125 -9.87 4.33 7.58
CA GLY A 125 -8.49 4.27 8.04
C GLY A 125 -7.89 2.87 8.13
N VAL A 126 -8.63 1.86 7.66
CA VAL A 126 -8.09 0.52 7.42
C VAL A 126 -8.46 0.10 6.01
N ALA A 127 -7.52 -0.46 5.27
CA ALA A 127 -7.78 -1.13 4.02
C ALA A 127 -7.24 -2.55 4.07
N LEU A 128 -8.06 -3.50 3.62
CA LEU A 128 -7.73 -4.91 3.60
C LEU A 128 -7.88 -5.45 2.19
N LEU A 129 -6.82 -6.07 1.69
CA LEU A 129 -6.78 -6.81 0.45
C LEU A 129 -6.66 -8.30 0.77
N VAL A 130 -7.63 -9.07 0.33
CA VAL A 130 -7.57 -10.52 0.20
C VAL A 130 -7.43 -10.88 -1.29
N PRO A 131 -7.11 -12.14 -1.66
CA PRO A 131 -6.77 -12.46 -3.06
C PRO A 131 -7.80 -12.04 -4.10
N GLU A 132 -9.09 -12.07 -3.76
CA GLU A 132 -10.20 -11.84 -4.68
C GLU A 132 -10.99 -10.54 -4.40
N SER A 133 -10.69 -9.83 -3.31
CA SER A 133 -11.42 -8.60 -2.98
C SER A 133 -10.59 -7.61 -2.17
N ALA A 134 -10.90 -6.33 -2.34
CA ALA A 134 -10.41 -5.25 -1.49
C ALA A 134 -11.58 -4.64 -0.72
N GLY A 135 -11.32 -4.19 0.49
CA GLY A 135 -12.27 -3.48 1.34
C GLY A 135 -11.60 -2.28 2.00
N TYR A 136 -12.43 -1.30 2.36
CA TYR A 136 -12.03 -0.12 3.11
C TYR A 136 -12.96 0.09 4.30
N GLY A 137 -12.37 0.37 5.43
CA GLY A 137 -13.00 0.35 6.73
C GLY A 137 -13.10 -1.06 7.30
N GLU A 138 -12.97 -1.15 8.62
CA GLU A 138 -13.19 -2.37 9.37
C GLU A 138 -14.18 -2.12 10.49
N CYS A 139 -14.83 -3.20 10.92
CA CYS A 139 -15.59 -3.15 12.13
C CYS A 139 -14.64 -3.17 13.33
N ARG A 140 -14.55 -2.07 14.08
CA ARG A 140 -13.68 -1.99 15.26
C ARG A 140 -14.27 -1.17 16.40
N SER A 141 -13.97 -1.60 17.62
CA SER A 141 -14.24 -0.85 18.85
C SER A 141 -12.93 -0.23 19.38
N GLY A 142 -12.46 0.85 18.76
CA GLY A 142 -11.25 1.55 19.22
C GLY A 142 -10.43 2.23 18.13
N VAL A 143 -9.30 2.78 18.55
CA VAL A 143 -8.29 3.36 17.67
C VAL A 143 -7.33 2.28 17.18
N THR A 144 -6.92 2.38 15.92
CA THR A 144 -5.85 1.58 15.31
C THR A 144 -4.50 1.91 15.94
N SER A 145 -3.51 1.05 15.68
CA SER A 145 -2.13 1.33 16.06
C SER A 145 -1.67 2.64 15.40
N MET A 146 -1.99 2.86 14.12
CA MET A 146 -1.62 4.09 13.42
C MET A 146 -2.26 5.34 14.01
N GLU A 147 -3.53 5.30 14.38
CA GLU A 147 -4.18 6.42 15.07
C GLU A 147 -3.55 6.70 16.44
N ALA A 148 -3.22 5.64 17.21
CA ALA A 148 -2.61 5.77 18.53
C ALA A 148 -1.17 6.31 18.49
N THR A 149 -0.42 6.00 17.43
CA THR A 149 0.96 6.45 17.27
C THR A 149 1.05 7.79 16.53
N TYR A 150 0.40 7.93 15.38
CA TYR A 150 0.58 9.05 14.44
C TYR A 150 -0.67 9.89 14.21
N GLY A 151 -1.84 9.51 14.75
CA GLY A 151 -3.06 10.32 14.66
C GLY A 151 -2.96 11.67 15.41
N PRO A 152 -3.98 12.54 15.32
CA PRO A 152 -3.94 13.89 15.91
C PRO A 152 -3.69 13.94 17.43
N LYS A 153 -4.02 12.85 18.14
CA LYS A 153 -3.79 12.67 19.58
C LYS A 153 -2.75 11.59 19.88
N GLY A 154 -2.00 11.16 18.87
CA GLY A 154 -1.02 10.10 18.99
C GLY A 154 0.23 10.54 19.77
N THR A 155 0.98 9.56 20.27
CA THR A 155 2.14 9.80 21.14
C THR A 155 3.49 9.60 20.47
N LYS A 156 3.51 9.18 19.19
CA LYS A 156 4.73 8.80 18.45
C LYS A 156 5.61 7.81 19.23
N ALA A 157 4.97 6.86 19.88
CA ALA A 157 5.61 5.76 20.60
C ALA A 157 5.00 4.42 20.16
N GLY A 158 5.72 3.33 20.47
CA GLY A 158 5.28 1.96 20.21
C GLY A 158 5.90 1.31 18.97
N PRO A 159 5.49 0.07 18.64
CA PRO A 159 6.15 -0.74 17.61
C PRO A 159 6.10 -0.14 16.20
N LEU A 160 5.08 0.67 15.89
CA LEU A 160 4.96 1.33 14.59
C LEU A 160 6.12 2.28 14.27
N THR A 161 6.74 2.90 15.28
CA THR A 161 7.88 3.80 15.06
C THR A 161 9.16 3.07 14.66
N GLN A 162 9.16 1.74 14.76
CA GLN A 162 10.26 0.88 14.37
C GLN A 162 10.08 0.28 12.98
N LEU A 163 8.95 0.55 12.31
CA LEU A 163 8.73 0.06 10.97
C LEU A 163 9.71 0.74 9.99
N PRO A 164 10.29 -0.04 9.06
CA PRO A 164 11.13 0.52 8.03
C PRO A 164 10.30 1.38 7.08
N VAL A 165 10.91 2.49 6.65
CA VAL A 165 10.27 3.41 5.70
C VAL A 165 10.39 2.84 4.29
N LEU A 166 9.26 2.69 3.58
CA LEU A 166 9.27 2.40 2.14
C LEU A 166 9.36 3.73 1.38
N PRO A 167 10.43 3.97 0.60
CA PRO A 167 10.55 5.19 -0.18
C PRO A 167 9.42 5.32 -1.21
N ASP A 168 9.04 6.56 -1.53
CA ASP A 168 8.06 6.83 -2.59
C ASP A 168 8.53 6.25 -3.93
N GLY A 169 7.61 5.61 -4.66
CA GLY A 169 7.85 4.90 -5.90
C GLY A 169 8.39 3.46 -5.76
N GLN A 170 8.68 2.99 -4.54
CA GLN A 170 9.10 1.61 -4.31
C GLN A 170 7.90 0.68 -4.07
N THR A 171 8.10 -0.61 -4.32
CA THR A 171 7.09 -1.66 -4.16
C THR A 171 7.63 -2.84 -3.37
N LEU A 172 6.81 -3.39 -2.50
CA LEU A 172 7.03 -4.69 -1.89
C LEU A 172 6.08 -5.71 -2.50
N GLU A 173 6.57 -6.94 -2.69
CA GLU A 173 5.78 -8.05 -3.19
C GLU A 173 5.90 -9.24 -2.24
N ARG A 174 4.77 -9.89 -1.97
CA ARG A 174 4.73 -11.18 -1.29
C ARG A 174 3.45 -11.94 -1.60
N ASN A 175 3.56 -13.25 -1.84
CA ASN A 175 2.43 -14.15 -2.07
C ASN A 175 1.47 -13.67 -3.17
N GLY A 176 1.99 -13.06 -4.24
CA GLY A 176 1.19 -12.52 -5.35
C GLY A 176 0.52 -11.17 -5.06
N LEU A 177 0.69 -10.61 -3.87
CA LEU A 177 0.24 -9.28 -3.50
C LEU A 177 1.40 -8.29 -3.63
N ARG A 178 1.11 -7.09 -4.13
CA ARG A 178 2.05 -5.97 -4.19
C ARG A 178 1.51 -4.78 -3.43
N CYS A 179 2.38 -4.06 -2.74
CA CYS A 179 2.08 -2.75 -2.16
C CYS A 179 3.16 -1.74 -2.50
N SER A 180 2.77 -0.57 -2.98
CA SER A 180 3.68 0.52 -3.38
C SER A 180 3.32 1.80 -2.64
N ALA A 181 4.34 2.43 -2.05
CA ALA A 181 4.22 3.80 -1.53
C ALA A 181 4.34 4.76 -2.72
N TYR A 182 3.34 5.61 -2.94
CA TYR A 182 3.35 6.58 -4.04
C TYR A 182 2.29 7.66 -3.85
N ASN A 183 2.54 8.86 -4.38
CA ASN A 183 1.57 9.97 -4.38
C ASN A 183 1.04 10.33 -2.97
N GLY A 184 1.87 10.21 -1.94
CA GLY A 184 1.44 10.47 -0.56
C GLY A 184 0.44 9.46 -0.01
N GLY A 185 0.39 8.26 -0.59
CA GLY A 185 -0.45 7.15 -0.15
C GLY A 185 0.19 5.81 -0.45
N VAL A 186 -0.63 4.76 -0.38
CA VAL A 186 -0.25 3.40 -0.71
C VAL A 186 -1.26 2.77 -1.64
N ALA A 187 -0.78 2.19 -2.73
CA ALA A 187 -1.54 1.27 -3.56
C ALA A 187 -1.20 -0.16 -3.13
N CYS A 188 -2.18 -1.04 -2.93
CA CYS A 188 -1.96 -2.47 -2.78
C CYS A 188 -2.87 -3.24 -3.74
N GLY A 189 -2.36 -4.32 -4.34
CA GLY A 189 -3.14 -5.10 -5.30
C GLY A 189 -2.63 -6.51 -5.51
N ASN A 190 -3.56 -7.40 -5.83
CA ASN A 190 -3.28 -8.65 -6.51
C ASN A 190 -3.28 -8.36 -8.01
N VAL A 191 -2.08 -8.13 -8.56
CA VAL A 191 -1.89 -7.78 -9.97
C VAL A 191 -2.52 -8.80 -10.90
N SER A 192 -2.43 -10.10 -10.56
CA SER A 192 -2.97 -11.17 -11.39
C SER A 192 -4.50 -11.22 -11.39
N ALA A 193 -5.14 -10.83 -10.28
CA ALA A 193 -6.60 -10.77 -10.17
C ALA A 193 -7.18 -9.41 -10.59
N GLY A 194 -6.36 -8.39 -10.81
CA GLY A 194 -6.82 -7.03 -11.09
C GLY A 194 -7.59 -6.39 -9.92
N VAL A 195 -7.42 -6.92 -8.71
CA VAL A 195 -8.10 -6.45 -7.49
C VAL A 195 -7.11 -5.67 -6.64
N GLY A 196 -7.53 -4.55 -6.07
CA GLY A 196 -6.67 -3.75 -5.21
C GLY A 196 -7.37 -2.58 -4.55
N PHE A 197 -6.58 -1.76 -3.88
CA PHE A 197 -7.00 -0.48 -3.35
C PHE A 197 -5.89 0.55 -3.48
N PHE A 198 -6.27 1.82 -3.42
CA PHE A 198 -5.39 2.93 -3.09
C PHE A 198 -5.93 3.62 -1.83
N VAL A 199 -5.04 4.01 -0.92
CA VAL A 199 -5.38 4.79 0.27
C VAL A 199 -4.40 5.92 0.50
N SER A 200 -4.92 7.10 0.83
CA SER A 200 -4.18 8.25 1.32
C SER A 200 -5.00 8.98 2.38
N PRO A 201 -4.42 9.96 3.10
CA PRO A 201 -5.16 10.77 4.06
C PRO A 201 -6.40 11.46 3.48
N GLU A 202 -6.38 11.79 2.18
CA GLU A 202 -7.41 12.57 1.50
C GLU A 202 -8.45 11.71 0.77
N ARG A 203 -8.08 10.52 0.30
CA ARG A 203 -8.97 9.68 -0.49
C ARG A 203 -8.62 8.20 -0.39
N TYR A 204 -9.57 7.37 -0.79
CA TYR A 204 -9.33 5.98 -1.09
C TYR A 204 -10.03 5.61 -2.40
N GLU A 205 -9.57 4.52 -3.01
CA GLU A 205 -10.15 3.92 -4.20
C GLU A 205 -10.14 2.41 -4.03
N LEU A 206 -11.27 1.76 -4.27
CA LEU A 206 -11.37 0.30 -4.32
C LEU A 206 -11.41 -0.15 -5.77
N ILE A 207 -10.57 -1.11 -6.12
CA ILE A 207 -10.42 -1.64 -7.47
C ILE A 207 -10.98 -3.05 -7.47
N ALA A 208 -12.15 -3.21 -8.09
CA ALA A 208 -12.73 -4.52 -8.32
C ALA A 208 -12.04 -5.19 -9.52
N GLY A 209 -11.74 -6.48 -9.35
CA GLY A 209 -11.28 -7.32 -10.45
C GLY A 209 -12.32 -7.43 -11.57
N PRO A 210 -11.93 -7.95 -12.74
CA PRO A 210 -12.88 -8.20 -13.82
C PRO A 210 -14.00 -9.12 -13.30
N PRO A 211 -15.27 -8.88 -13.70
CA PRO A 211 -16.36 -9.73 -13.26
C PRO A 211 -16.05 -11.18 -13.63
N ALA A 212 -16.37 -12.13 -12.73
CA ALA A 212 -16.02 -13.55 -12.84
C ALA A 212 -16.47 -14.23 -14.16
N ASN A 213 -17.37 -13.59 -14.91
CA ASN A 213 -17.86 -14.03 -16.23
C ASN A 213 -17.20 -13.32 -17.43
N SER A 214 -16.14 -12.54 -17.23
CA SER A 214 -15.37 -11.98 -18.34
C SER A 214 -14.67 -13.11 -19.08
N PRO A 215 -14.90 -13.30 -20.40
CA PRO A 215 -14.15 -14.28 -21.17
C PRO A 215 -12.66 -13.97 -21.02
N LYS A 216 -11.87 -14.95 -20.54
CA LYS A 216 -10.40 -14.83 -20.57
C LYS A 216 -10.01 -14.56 -22.02
N ALA A 217 -9.35 -13.44 -22.27
CA ALA A 217 -8.82 -13.11 -23.59
C ALA A 217 -7.96 -14.29 -24.05
N GLN A 218 -8.40 -14.99 -25.09
CA GLN A 218 -7.61 -16.07 -25.66
C GLN A 218 -6.31 -15.46 -26.23
N PRO A 219 -5.15 -16.09 -26.00
CA PRO A 219 -3.91 -15.68 -26.63
C PRO A 219 -4.13 -15.66 -28.15
N GLU A 220 -3.94 -14.49 -28.76
CA GLU A 220 -4.03 -14.34 -30.21
C GLU A 220 -3.02 -15.30 -30.84
N ALA A 221 -3.50 -16.21 -31.68
CA ALA A 221 -2.66 -17.24 -32.27
C ALA A 221 -1.51 -16.59 -33.08
N PRO A 222 -0.29 -17.13 -33.05
CA PRO A 222 0.84 -16.54 -33.74
C PRO A 222 0.56 -16.45 -35.24
N LYS A 223 0.50 -15.22 -35.78
CA LYS A 223 0.56 -15.01 -37.23
C LYS A 223 1.99 -15.32 -37.66
N THR A 224 2.19 -16.52 -38.20
CA THR A 224 3.47 -16.91 -38.80
C THR A 224 3.40 -16.62 -40.31
N PRO A 225 4.51 -16.16 -40.95
CA PRO A 225 4.53 -15.76 -42.36
C PRO A 225 4.23 -16.88 -43.37
#